data_AF-A0A1F9LNH6-F1
#
_entry.id   AF-A0A1F9LNH6-F1
#
_cell.length_a   1.000
_cell.length_b   1.000
_cell.length_c   1.000
_cell.angle_alpha   90.00
_cell.angle_beta   90.00
_cell.angle_gamma   90.00
#
_symmetry.space_group_name_H-M   'P 1'
#
loop_
_entity.id
_entity.type
_entity.pdbx_description
1 polymer ?
#
loop_
_entity_poly.entity_id
_entity_poly.type
_entity_poly.pdbx_seq_one_letter_code
_entity_poly.pdbx_strand_id
1 'polypeptide(L)'
;MSKQRKERRVSPRFRKIPRPQIFEEREIALSNAKVNIHIRLDADLVAHFKEKAKREGSKYQSLINQHLRETVFKERNLEGRLQQIEERLGIN
;
A
#
# COMPACT_ATOMS: atom_id res chain seq x y z
N MET A 1 23.72 38.96 -22.38
CA MET A 1 22.48 38.48 -23.02
C MET A 1 21.94 37.26 -22.26
N SER A 2 21.15 37.48 -21.20
CA SER A 2 20.65 36.40 -20.33
C SER A 2 19.33 35.83 -20.86
N LYS A 3 19.31 34.54 -21.20
CA LYS A 3 18.10 33.83 -21.62
C LYS A 3 17.28 33.44 -20.39
N GLN A 4 16.37 34.31 -19.96
CA GLN A 4 15.34 33.93 -19.00
C GLN A 4 14.39 32.91 -19.66
N ARG A 5 14.50 31.64 -19.23
CA ARG A 5 13.53 30.59 -19.54
C ARG A 5 12.17 31.00 -18.97
N LYS A 6 11.24 31.41 -19.82
CA LYS A 6 9.83 31.59 -19.45
C LYS A 6 9.26 30.25 -18.98
N GLU A 7 9.06 30.11 -17.68
CA GLU A 7 8.23 29.04 -17.12
C GLU A 7 6.83 29.16 -17.71
N ARG A 8 6.44 28.15 -18.50
CA ARG A 8 5.09 28.05 -19.06
C ARG A 8 4.12 27.84 -17.91
N ARG A 9 3.44 28.91 -17.49
CA ARG A 9 2.33 28.88 -16.51
C ARG A 9 1.22 28.01 -17.08
N VAL A 10 1.15 26.75 -16.64
CA VAL A 10 0.11 25.80 -17.03
C VAL A 10 -1.22 26.32 -16.47
N SER A 11 -2.24 26.43 -17.33
CA SER A 11 -3.54 27.01 -17.02
C SER A 11 -4.19 26.39 -15.76
N PRO A 12 -4.86 27.17 -14.91
CA PRO A 12 -5.43 26.73 -13.62
C PRO A 12 -6.64 25.78 -13.74
N ARG A 13 -7.06 25.42 -14.97
CA ARG A 13 -8.25 24.59 -15.22
C ARG A 13 -8.11 23.14 -14.78
N PHE A 14 -6.89 22.66 -14.60
CA PHE A 14 -6.62 21.32 -14.08
C PHE A 14 -5.72 21.44 -12.85
N ARG A 15 -6.29 21.24 -11.66
CA ARG A 15 -5.49 21.03 -10.46
C ARG A 15 -4.66 19.76 -10.71
N LYS A 16 -3.34 19.90 -10.82
CA LYS A 16 -2.45 18.73 -10.86
C LYS A 16 -2.62 17.99 -9.53
N ILE A 17 -3.21 16.80 -9.58
CA ILE A 17 -3.27 15.92 -8.42
C ILE A 17 -1.82 15.43 -8.20
N PRO A 18 -1.22 15.66 -7.02
CA PRO A 18 0.11 15.14 -6.73
C PRO A 18 0.07 13.61 -6.81
N ARG A 19 1.12 13.02 -7.39
CA ARG A 19 1.24 11.55 -7.41
C ARG A 19 1.35 11.05 -5.96
N PRO A 20 0.72 9.91 -5.62
CA PRO A 20 0.90 9.31 -4.30
C PRO A 20 2.40 9.03 -4.10
N GLN A 21 2.91 9.42 -2.95
CA GLN A 21 4.31 9.16 -2.59
C GLN A 21 4.44 7.68 -2.24
N ILE A 22 5.28 6.96 -2.98
CA ILE A 22 5.69 5.60 -2.64
C ILE A 22 6.88 5.78 -1.70
N PHE A 23 6.75 5.28 -0.47
CA PHE A 23 7.83 5.34 0.52
C PHE A 23 8.73 4.12 0.33
N GLU A 24 10.03 4.36 0.17
CA GLU A 24 11.02 3.29 0.20
C GLU A 24 11.27 2.81 1.64
N GLU A 25 11.63 1.54 1.84
CA GLU A 25 11.89 0.99 3.18
C GLU A 25 12.95 1.80 3.95
N ARG A 26 13.91 2.39 3.22
CA ARG A 26 15.00 3.22 3.78
C ARG A 26 14.53 4.59 4.26
N GLU A 27 13.39 5.07 3.79
CA GLU A 27 12.80 6.36 4.15
C GLU A 27 11.89 6.27 5.38
N ILE A 28 11.46 5.05 5.74
CA ILE A 28 10.69 4.77 6.94
C ILE A 28 11.67 4.53 8.09
N ALA A 29 12.01 5.60 8.82
CA ALA A 29 12.83 5.47 10.01
C ALA A 29 12.18 4.49 11.00
N LEU A 30 12.95 3.59 11.63
CA LEU A 30 12.47 2.62 12.62
C LEU A 30 11.68 3.26 13.77
N SER A 31 11.92 4.55 14.06
CA SER A 31 11.16 5.35 15.03
C SER A 31 9.74 5.73 14.58
N ASN A 32 9.45 5.67 13.27
CA ASN A 32 8.15 5.91 12.64
C ASN A 32 7.65 4.65 11.91
N ALA A 33 7.57 3.53 12.64
CA ALA A 33 7.08 2.24 12.10
C ALA A 33 5.62 2.25 11.58
N LYS A 34 4.91 3.37 11.70
CA LYS A 34 3.54 3.55 11.21
C LYS A 34 3.47 4.75 10.28
N VAL A 35 3.20 4.49 9.01
CA VAL A 35 2.91 5.51 8.01
C VAL A 35 1.39 5.70 7.93
N ASN A 36 0.94 6.96 7.96
CA ASN A 36 -0.46 7.27 7.72
C ASN A 36 -0.74 7.33 6.22
N ILE A 37 -1.55 6.41 5.72
CA ILE A 37 -1.97 6.36 4.32
C ILE A 37 -3.48 6.53 4.22
N HIS A 38 -3.92 7.32 3.26
CA HIS A 38 -5.34 7.46 2.96
C HIS A 38 -5.72 6.53 1.81
N ILE A 39 -6.41 5.44 2.14
CA ILE A 39 -6.93 4.47 1.16
C ILE A 39 -8.43 4.69 0.96
N ARG A 40 -8.88 4.63 -0.30
CA ARG A 40 -10.30 4.52 -0.62
C ARG A 40 -10.65 3.04 -0.67
N LEU A 41 -11.63 2.64 0.13
CA LEU A 41 -12.16 1.28 0.18
C LEU A 41 -13.62 1.31 -0.24
N ASP A 42 -14.06 0.22 -0.86
CA ASP A 42 -15.46 0.04 -1.22
C ASP A 42 -16.34 -0.10 0.03
N ALA A 43 -17.61 0.30 -0.10
CA ALA A 43 -18.53 0.41 1.02
C ALA A 43 -18.84 -0.96 1.67
N ASP A 44 -18.88 -2.00 0.85
CA ASP A 44 -19.09 -3.40 1.24
C ASP A 44 -17.94 -3.95 2.09
N LEU A 45 -16.68 -3.69 1.70
CA LEU A 45 -15.50 -4.07 2.47
C LEU A 45 -15.50 -3.39 3.84
N VAL A 46 -15.79 -2.09 3.87
CA VAL A 46 -15.88 -1.34 5.14
C VAL A 46 -16.99 -1.90 6.03
N ALA A 47 -18.15 -2.27 5.45
CA ALA A 47 -19.24 -2.90 6.19
C ALA A 47 -18.81 -4.26 6.77
N HIS A 48 -18.20 -5.12 5.95
CA HIS A 48 -17.70 -6.42 6.37
C HIS A 48 -16.75 -6.33 7.58
N PHE A 49 -15.73 -5.46 7.49
CA PHE A 49 -14.77 -5.30 8.59
C PHE A 49 -15.38 -4.67 9.84
N LYS A 50 -16.38 -3.78 9.70
CA LYS A 50 -17.11 -3.22 10.85
C LYS A 50 -17.94 -4.28 11.56
N GLU A 51 -18.62 -5.15 10.83
CA GLU A 51 -19.39 -6.24 11.44
C GLU A 51 -18.49 -7.24 12.15
N LYS A 52 -17.39 -7.62 11.51
CA LYS A 52 -16.38 -8.51 12.10
C LYS A 52 -15.78 -7.92 13.38
N ALA A 53 -15.44 -6.63 13.35
CA ALA A 53 -14.95 -5.89 14.51
C ALA A 53 -15.95 -5.89 15.68
N LYS A 54 -17.25 -5.72 15.40
CA LYS A 54 -18.30 -5.78 16.43
C LYS A 54 -18.39 -7.15 17.10
N ARG A 55 -18.23 -8.24 16.32
CA ARG A 55 -18.28 -9.62 16.84
C ARG A 55 -17.07 -9.96 17.71
N GLU A 56 -15.88 -9.51 17.31
CA GLU A 56 -14.62 -9.82 17.99
C GLU A 56 -14.27 -8.82 19.12
N GLY A 57 -15.02 -7.72 19.26
CA GLY A 57 -14.74 -6.67 20.25
C GLY A 57 -13.48 -5.85 19.92
N SER A 58 -13.07 -5.81 18.65
CA SER A 58 -11.84 -5.18 18.19
C SER A 58 -12.12 -3.92 17.34
N LYS A 59 -11.08 -3.16 16.98
CA LYS A 59 -11.21 -2.01 16.07
C LYS A 59 -11.11 -2.48 14.62
N TYR A 60 -12.05 -2.09 13.77
CA TYR A 60 -12.06 -2.48 12.35
C TYR A 60 -10.75 -2.14 11.61
N GLN A 61 -10.10 -1.01 11.93
CA GLN A 61 -8.80 -0.63 11.37
C GLN A 61 -7.69 -1.62 11.73
N SER A 62 -7.70 -2.15 12.96
CA SER A 62 -6.73 -3.17 13.38
C SER A 62 -6.93 -4.47 12.60
N LEU A 63 -8.18 -4.86 12.34
CA LEU A 63 -8.50 -6.04 11.52
C LEU A 63 -8.05 -5.89 10.07
N ILE A 64 -8.24 -4.70 9.49
CA ILE A 64 -7.73 -4.43 8.13
C ILE A 64 -6.21 -4.58 8.10
N ASN A 65 -5.49 -3.99 9.06
CA ASN A 65 -4.03 -4.09 9.12
C ASN A 65 -3.57 -5.54 9.33
N GLN A 66 -4.25 -6.30 10.18
CA GLN A 66 -3.94 -7.72 10.39
C GLN A 66 -4.16 -8.52 9.10
N HIS A 67 -5.29 -8.31 8.43
CA HIS A 67 -5.60 -9.02 7.20
C HIS A 67 -4.61 -8.71 6.07
N LEU A 68 -4.18 -7.45 5.95
CA LEU A 68 -3.13 -7.05 5.00
C LEU A 68 -1.81 -7.75 5.31
N ARG A 69 -1.39 -7.80 6.59
CA ARG A 69 -0.17 -8.51 7.00
C ARG A 69 -0.24 -9.99 6.65
N GLU A 70 -1.33 -10.67 7.03
CA GLU A 70 -1.51 -12.09 6.75
C GLU A 70 -1.46 -12.40 5.26
N THR A 71 -2.04 -11.54 4.43
CA THR A 71 -2.04 -11.70 2.97
C THR A 71 -0.63 -11.56 2.40
N VAL A 72 0.11 -10.49 2.77
CA VAL A 72 1.50 -10.29 2.33
C VAL A 72 2.41 -11.43 2.80
N PHE A 73 2.26 -11.89 4.04
CA PHE A 73 3.03 -13.05 4.54
C PHE A 73 2.69 -14.34 3.79
N LYS A 74 1.42 -14.56 3.44
CA LYS A 74 1.01 -15.73 2.65
C LYS A 74 1.59 -15.69 1.24
N GLU A 75 1.54 -14.54 0.57
CA GLU A 75 2.10 -14.35 -0.78
C GLU A 75 3.61 -14.62 -0.80
N ARG A 76 4.37 -13.99 0.10
CA ARG A 76 5.83 -14.21 0.20
C ARG A 76 6.17 -15.68 0.48
N ASN A 77 5.40 -16.35 1.33
CA ASN A 77 5.59 -17.78 1.60
C ASN A 77 5.21 -18.66 0.41
N LEU A 78 4.19 -18.29 -0.37
CA LEU A 78 3.78 -19.01 -1.57
C LEU A 78 4.83 -18.89 -2.68
N GLU A 79 5.36 -17.68 -2.92
CA GLU A 79 6.45 -17.45 -3.87
C GLU A 79 7.69 -18.27 -3.50
N GLY A 80 8.10 -18.25 -2.23
CA GLY A 80 9.23 -19.07 -1.78
C GLY A 80 8.99 -20.58 -1.92
N ARG A 81 7.76 -21.04 -1.72
CA ARG A 81 7.39 -22.46 -1.93
C ARG A 81 7.34 -22.85 -3.41
N LEU A 82 6.86 -21.96 -4.28
CA LEU A 82 6.84 -22.16 -5.72
C LEU A 82 8.26 -22.22 -6.27
N GLN A 83 9.14 -21.31 -5.84
CA GLN A 83 10.54 -21.30 -6.24
C GLN A 83 11.26 -22.61 -5.83
N GLN A 84 11.01 -23.11 -4.62
CA GLN A 84 11.51 -24.43 -4.18
C GLN A 84 10.97 -25.60 -5.01
N ILE A 85 9.72 -25.51 -5.49
CA ILE A 85 9.11 -26.54 -6.34
C ILE A 85 9.70 -26.48 -7.75
N GLU A 86 9.90 -25.29 -8.32
CA GLU A 86 10.52 -25.08 -9.63
C GLU A 86 11.97 -25.58 -9.67
N GLU A 87 12.76 -25.26 -8.64
CA GLU A 87 14.12 -25.80 -8.46
C GLU A 87 14.13 -27.33 -8.38
N ARG A 88 13.16 -27.92 -7.67
CA ARG A 88 13.06 -29.38 -7.51
C ARG A 88 12.55 -30.10 -8.76
N LEU A 89 11.76 -29.43 -9.58
CA LEU A 89 11.26 -29.94 -10.86
C LEU A 89 12.22 -29.65 -12.02
N GLY A 90 13.31 -28.92 -11.78
CA GLY A 90 14.31 -28.59 -12.81
C GLY A 90 13.76 -27.71 -13.93
N ILE A 91 12.72 -26.93 -13.63
CA ILE A 91 12.13 -25.96 -14.56
C ILE A 91 12.83 -24.62 -14.28
N ASN A 92 14.07 -24.50 -14.73
CA ASN A 92 14.82 -23.24 -14.82
C ASN A 92 15.75 -23.30 -16.04
#